data_AF-A0AAD7HQK2-F1
#
_entry.id   AF-A0AAD7HQK2-F1
#
_cell.length_a   1.000
_cell.length_b   1.000
_cell.length_c   1.000
_cell.angle_alpha   90.00
_cell.angle_beta   90.00
_cell.angle_gamma   90.00
#
_symmetry.space_group_name_H-M   'P 1'
#
loop_
_entity.id
_entity.type
_entity.pdbx_description
1 polymer ?
#
loop_
_entity_poly.entity_id
_entity_poly.type
_entity_poly.pdbx_seq_one_letter_code
_entity_poly.pdbx_strand_id
1 'polypeptide(L)'
;SEIAEDKDNFTKFYEAFGKNLKLSNHEDAQNRSKLTEFLHFFSTKSTEVQMSLKNHHHHHPHAEIQKLIYYLGESLASVRDSPFLEVL
;
A
#
# COMPACT_ATOMS: atom_id res chain seq x y z
N SER A 1 -6.23 12.69 -8.76
CA SER A 1 -7.57 12.87 -8.17
C SER A 1 -7.42 13.84 -7.05
N GLU A 2 -8.21 14.92 -7.06
CA GLU A 2 -8.11 16.04 -6.10
C GLU A 2 -8.07 15.59 -4.63
N ILE A 3 -8.81 14.54 -4.27
CA ILE A 3 -8.84 13.99 -2.90
C ILE A 3 -7.51 13.33 -2.50
N ALA A 4 -6.72 12.80 -3.43
CA ALA A 4 -5.44 12.14 -3.15
C ALA A 4 -4.26 13.11 -3.02
N GLU A 5 -4.45 14.38 -3.39
CA GLU A 5 -3.44 15.44 -3.28
C GLU A 5 -3.45 16.07 -1.87
N ASP A 6 -4.58 15.97 -1.17
CA ASP A 6 -4.72 16.35 0.24
C ASP A 6 -4.61 15.10 1.14
N LYS A 7 -3.48 14.99 1.85
CA LYS A 7 -3.16 13.83 2.70
C LYS A 7 -4.16 13.61 3.85
N ASP A 8 -4.68 14.69 4.43
CA ASP A 8 -5.56 14.59 5.60
C ASP A 8 -6.97 14.16 5.18
N ASN A 9 -7.46 14.72 4.07
CA ASN A 9 -8.73 14.31 3.49
C ASN A 9 -8.66 12.91 2.89
N PHE A 10 -7.53 12.55 2.27
CA PHE A 10 -7.31 11.19 1.79
C PHE A 10 -7.30 10.17 2.93
N THR A 11 -6.66 10.48 4.06
CA THR A 11 -6.64 9.59 5.24
C THR A 11 -8.06 9.28 5.71
N LYS A 12 -8.89 10.31 5.90
CA LYS A 12 -10.30 10.14 6.31
C LYS A 12 -11.11 9.33 5.29
N PHE A 13 -10.91 9.61 4.00
CA PHE A 13 -11.53 8.84 2.93
C PHE A 13 -11.10 7.37 2.95
N TYR A 14 -9.82 7.10 3.15
CA TYR A 14 -9.27 5.75 3.14
C TYR A 14 -9.70 4.95 4.39
N GLU A 15 -9.83 5.59 5.55
CA GLU A 15 -10.40 4.99 6.76
C GLU A 15 -11.86 4.57 6.53
N ALA A 16 -12.67 5.43 5.90
CA ALA A 16 -14.08 5.16 5.66
C ALA A 16 -14.33 4.16 4.51
N PHE A 17 -13.55 4.24 3.42
CA PHE A 17 -13.83 3.55 2.16
C PHE A 17 -12.74 2.57 1.71
N GLY A 18 -11.65 2.42 2.47
CA GLY A 18 -10.54 1.54 2.10
C GLY A 18 -10.94 0.07 1.91
N LYS A 19 -11.92 -0.41 2.68
CA LYS A 19 -12.50 -1.75 2.49
C LYS A 19 -13.24 -1.88 1.15
N ASN A 20 -14.02 -0.85 0.78
CA ASN A 20 -14.76 -0.82 -0.48
C ASN A 20 -13.79 -0.77 -1.67
N LEU A 21 -12.72 0.02 -1.59
CA LEU A 21 -11.68 0.07 -2.63
C LEU A 21 -11.05 -1.30 -2.88
N LYS A 22 -10.74 -2.05 -1.80
CA LYS A 22 -10.18 -3.41 -1.91
C LYS A 22 -11.17 -4.37 -2.56
N LEU A 23 -12.45 -4.29 -2.20
CA LEU A 23 -13.50 -5.13 -2.78
C LEU A 23 -13.71 -4.80 -4.26
N SER A 24 -13.88 -3.52 -4.60
CA SER A 24 -14.02 -3.09 -6.00
C SER A 24 -12.81 -3.46 -6.84
N ASN A 25 -11.58 -3.42 -6.30
CA ASN A 25 -10.39 -3.85 -7.02
C ASN A 25 -10.40 -5.35 -7.37
N HIS A 26 -11.03 -6.17 -6.52
CA HIS A 26 -11.21 -7.61 -6.76
C HIS A 26 -12.26 -7.86 -7.86
N GLU A 27 -13.39 -7.15 -7.81
CA GLU A 27 -14.57 -7.39 -8.65
C GLU A 27 -14.53 -6.65 -10.00
N ASP A 28 -14.00 -5.42 -10.04
CA ASP A 28 -13.94 -4.58 -11.23
C ASP A 28 -12.58 -4.72 -11.93
N ALA A 29 -12.47 -5.75 -12.79
CA ALA A 29 -11.26 -6.00 -13.57
C ALA A 29 -10.94 -4.88 -14.57
N GLN A 30 -11.94 -4.14 -15.05
CA GLN A 30 -11.75 -3.08 -16.04
C GLN A 30 -11.08 -1.84 -15.42
N ASN A 31 -11.43 -1.49 -14.19
CA ASN A 31 -10.88 -0.34 -13.47
C ASN A 31 -9.80 -0.71 -12.45
N ARG A 32 -9.45 -2.00 -12.31
CA ARG A 32 -8.46 -2.51 -11.35
C ARG A 32 -7.16 -1.71 -11.31
N SER A 33 -6.60 -1.37 -12.48
CA SER A 33 -5.34 -0.61 -12.55
C SER A 33 -5.45 0.76 -11.86
N LYS A 34 -6.55 1.48 -12.10
CA LYS A 34 -6.84 2.78 -11.48
C LYS A 34 -7.17 2.63 -9.99
N LEU A 35 -7.95 1.63 -9.62
CA LEU A 35 -8.34 1.37 -8.22
C LEU A 35 -7.12 1.01 -7.36
N THR A 36 -6.17 0.25 -7.93
CA THR A 36 -4.91 -0.11 -7.27
C THR A 36 -4.08 1.11 -6.89
N GLU A 37 -4.18 2.22 -7.63
CA GLU A 37 -3.45 3.46 -7.31
C GLU A 37 -3.89 4.10 -5.98
N PHE A 38 -5.12 3.83 -5.54
CA PHE A 38 -5.65 4.33 -4.27
C PHE A 38 -5.34 3.42 -3.09
N LEU A 39 -4.77 2.23 -3.30
CA LEU A 39 -4.45 1.32 -2.21
C LEU A 39 -3.20 1.78 -1.47
N HIS A 40 -3.31 1.85 -0.15
CA HIS A 40 -2.26 2.29 0.77
C HIS A 40 -1.91 1.17 1.74
N PHE A 41 -0.62 0.98 1.95
CA PHE A 41 -0.06 -0.11 2.76
C PHE A 41 1.02 0.41 3.70
N PHE A 42 1.16 -0.25 4.84
CA PHE A 42 2.36 -0.13 5.65
C PHE A 42 3.51 -0.87 4.96
N SER A 43 4.74 -0.42 5.21
CA SER A 43 5.94 -1.11 4.73
C SER A 43 6.99 -1.16 5.83
N THR A 44 8.05 -1.93 5.61
CA THR A 44 9.21 -1.98 6.52
C THR A 44 9.92 -0.64 6.66
N LYS A 45 9.72 0.29 5.72
CA LYS A 45 10.27 1.65 5.74
C LYS A 45 9.27 2.71 6.20
N SER A 46 7.98 2.38 6.23
CA SER A 46 6.90 3.26 6.65
C SER A 46 5.93 2.49 7.54
N THR A 47 6.26 2.45 8.84
CA THR A 47 5.57 1.65 9.86
C THR A 47 4.43 2.40 10.54
N GLU A 48 4.42 3.73 10.46
CA GLU A 48 3.44 4.61 11.11
C GLU A 48 2.45 5.22 10.13
N VAL A 49 2.87 5.42 8.88
CA VAL A 49 2.06 6.03 7.82
C VAL A 49 1.90 5.05 6.68
N GLN A 50 0.67 4.87 6.19
CA GLN A 50 0.44 4.06 5.00
C GLN A 50 0.83 4.85 3.74
N MET A 51 1.40 4.16 2.77
CA MET A 51 1.83 4.76 1.50
C MET A 51 1.26 4.00 0.31
N SER A 52 1.05 4.73 -0.79
CA SER A 52 0.65 4.10 -2.06
C SER A 52 1.78 3.23 -2.62
N LEU A 53 1.43 2.26 -3.47
CA LEU A 53 2.41 1.41 -4.15
C LEU A 53 3.39 2.21 -5.02
N LYS A 54 2.92 3.29 -5.66
CA LYS A 54 3.77 4.21 -6.44
C LYS A 54 4.82 4.88 -5.56
N ASN A 55 4.38 5.41 -4.40
CA ASN A 55 5.29 6.03 -3.45
C ASN A 55 6.24 5.00 -2.84
N HIS A 56 5.79 3.78 -2.59
CA HIS A 56 6.64 2.70 -2.06
C HIS A 56 7.82 2.44 -2.99
N HIS A 57 7.57 2.28 -4.29
CA HIS A 57 8.63 2.08 -5.28
C HIS A 57 9.61 3.25 -5.33
N HIS A 58 9.13 4.50 -5.29
CA HIS A 58 10.01 5.68 -5.36
C HIS A 58 10.96 5.81 -4.16
N HIS A 59 10.53 5.42 -2.96
CA HIS A 59 11.34 5.51 -1.74
C HIS A 59 12.17 4.24 -1.48
N HIS A 60 12.09 3.23 -2.35
CA HIS A 60 12.84 1.99 -2.17
C HIS A 60 14.29 2.15 -2.66
N PRO A 61 15.32 1.92 -1.83
CA PRO A 61 16.73 2.17 -2.18
C PRO A 61 17.24 1.38 -3.39
N HIS A 62 16.60 0.25 -3.69
CA HIS A 62 16.96 -0.64 -4.79
C HIS A 62 15.85 -0.75 -5.84
N ALA A 63 15.02 0.30 -5.98
CA ALA A 63 13.88 0.32 -6.90
C ALA A 63 14.27 -0.05 -8.35
N GLU A 64 15.44 0.37 -8.81
CA GLU A 64 15.91 0.09 -10.19
C GLU A 64 16.26 -1.39 -10.44
N ILE A 65 16.65 -2.12 -9.38
CA ILE A 65 17.08 -3.51 -9.47
C ILE A 65 15.94 -4.47 -9.06
N GLN A 66 15.09 -4.02 -8.14
CA GLN A 66 14.00 -4.81 -7.58
C GLN A 66 12.84 -4.94 -8.58
N LYS A 67 12.65 -6.15 -9.11
CA LYS A 67 11.61 -6.45 -10.11
C LYS A 67 10.26 -6.85 -9.52
N LEU A 68 10.20 -7.11 -8.21
CA LEU A 68 9.03 -7.67 -7.52
C LEU A 68 8.70 -6.85 -6.28
N ILE A 69 7.40 -6.71 -5.99
CA ILE A 69 6.90 -6.13 -4.74
C ILE A 69 6.61 -7.28 -3.78
N TYR A 70 7.26 -7.27 -2.62
CA TYR A 70 7.03 -8.26 -1.56
C TYR A 70 5.99 -7.78 -0.58
N TYR A 71 5.09 -8.68 -0.16
CA TYR A 71 4.06 -8.40 0.84
C TYR A 71 3.96 -9.56 1.83
N LEU A 72 3.70 -9.23 3.09
CA LEU A 72 3.45 -10.17 4.17
C LEU A 72 2.09 -9.83 4.78
N GLY A 73 1.32 -10.85 5.17
CA GLY A 73 -0.04 -10.67 5.68
C GLY A 73 -0.29 -11.54 6.89
N GLU A 74 -0.83 -10.93 7.95
CA GLU A 74 -1.47 -11.55 9.12
C GLU A 74 -1.95 -10.44 10.06
N SER A 75 -1.00 -9.75 10.70
CA SER A 75 -1.23 -8.54 11.49
C SER A 75 0.00 -7.63 11.42
N LEU A 76 -0.14 -6.34 11.66
CA LEU A 76 1.03 -5.44 11.68
C LEU A 76 2.02 -5.81 12.79
N ALA A 77 1.53 -6.30 13.93
CA ALA A 77 2.38 -6.72 15.02
C ALA A 77 3.20 -7.96 14.65
N SER A 78 2.56 -9.02 14.14
CA SER A 78 3.27 -10.25 13.78
C SER A 78 4.22 -10.07 12.60
N VAL A 79 3.85 -9.23 11.62
CA VAL A 79 4.69 -8.98 10.46
C VAL A 79 5.95 -8.18 10.82
N ARG A 80 5.89 -7.28 11.81
CA ARG A 80 7.05 -6.48 12.24
C ARG A 80 8.18 -7.32 12.81
N ASP A 81 7.85 -8.38 13.54
CA ASP A 81 8.82 -9.29 14.16
C ASP A 81 9.03 -10.57 13.34
N SER A 82 8.61 -10.56 12.08
CA SER A 82 8.65 -11.74 11.22
C SER A 82 10.08 -12.07 10.78
N PRO A 83 10.55 -13.32 10.94
CA PRO A 83 11.88 -13.74 10.49
C PRO A 83 12.04 -13.64 8.97
N PHE A 84 10.93 -13.57 8.22
CA PHE A 84 10.95 -13.37 6.78
C PHE A 84 11.44 -11.97 6.37
N LEU A 85 11.43 -10.99 7.28
CA LEU A 85 11.95 -9.65 6.99
C LEU A 85 13.48 -9.58 6.91
N GLU A 86 14.20 -10.51 7.55
CA GLU A 86 15.67 -10.52 7.56
C GLU A 86 16.28 -10.97 6.22
N VAL A 87 15.47 -11.60 5.37
CA VAL A 87 15.89 -12.22 4.10
C VAL A 87 15.49 -11.36 2.88
N LEU A 88 14.70 -10.30 3.09
CA LEU A 88 14.12 -9.42 2.06
C LEU A 88 14.94 -8.15 1.82
#